data_AF-A0A1R1X9E4-F1
#
_entry.id   AF-A0A1R1X9E4-F1
#
_cell.length_a   1.000
_cell.length_b   1.000
_cell.length_c   1.000
_cell.angle_alpha   90.00
_cell.angle_beta   90.00
_cell.angle_gamma   90.00
#
_symmetry.space_group_name_H-M   'P 1'
#
loop_
_entity.id
_entity.type
_entity.pdbx_description
1 polymer ?
#
loop_
_entity_poly.entity_id
_entity_poly.type
_entity_poly.pdbx_seq_one_letter_code
_entity_poly.pdbx_strand_id
1 'polypeptide(L)'
;MACGPLTKKFDAVNIALVSHFLTGVLMLTLWLTSKTFVPLLIFYICFGLFAVPFFALGPLIIASYYPIEKVSQINGVAYLAMGLTIFACAPTTGAIFENLGHRTSYKPIIILGGIFYLASLFPLIALKYFLKRENPNFRNNTSSLKK
;
A
#
# COMPACT_ATOMS: atom_id res chain seq x y z
N MET A 1 4.64 13.31 0.34
CA MET A 1 4.06 14.67 0.29
C MET A 1 3.04 14.90 -0.84
N ALA A 2 2.95 14.07 -1.90
CA ALA A 2 1.97 14.27 -2.98
C ALA A 2 0.51 13.86 -2.64
N CYS A 3 0.26 13.09 -1.58
CA CYS A 3 -1.09 12.63 -1.23
C CYS A 3 -1.99 13.71 -0.61
N GLY A 4 -1.43 14.72 0.07
CA GLY A 4 -2.21 15.73 0.81
C GLY A 4 -3.17 16.55 -0.07
N PRO A 5 -2.76 17.01 -1.26
CA PRO A 5 -3.67 17.69 -2.19
C PRO A 5 -4.64 16.73 -2.89
N LEU A 6 -4.24 15.48 -3.16
CA LEU A 6 -5.06 14.51 -3.91
C LEU A 6 -6.26 14.02 -3.10
N THR A 7 -6.13 13.89 -1.78
CA THR A 7 -7.23 13.47 -0.88
C THR A 7 -8.36 14.49 -0.79
N LYS A 8 -8.15 15.74 -1.25
CA LYS A 8 -9.20 16.75 -1.38
C LYS A 8 -10.16 16.49 -2.54
N LYS A 9 -9.77 15.67 -3.53
CA LYS A 9 -10.57 15.34 -4.72
C LYS A 9 -10.90 13.86 -4.84
N PHE A 10 -10.07 12.99 -4.28
CA PHE A 10 -10.22 11.54 -4.37
C PHE A 10 -10.25 10.90 -2.99
N ASP A 11 -11.12 9.91 -2.82
CA ASP A 11 -11.19 9.11 -1.59
C ASP A 11 -9.84 8.43 -1.28
N ALA A 12 -9.43 8.47 -0.02
CA ALA A 12 -8.12 7.98 0.41
C ALA A 12 -7.94 6.47 0.14
N VAL A 13 -9.01 5.68 0.23
CA VAL A 13 -8.99 4.24 -0.07
C VAL A 13 -8.84 4.01 -1.57
N ASN A 14 -9.47 4.83 -2.42
CA ASN A 14 -9.26 4.78 -3.88
C ASN A 14 -7.81 5.09 -4.27
N ILE A 15 -7.18 6.09 -3.64
CA ILE A 15 -5.77 6.41 -3.90
C ILE A 15 -4.89 5.23 -3.49
N ALA A 16 -5.17 4.60 -2.34
CA ALA A 16 -4.44 3.42 -1.89
C ALA A 16 -4.58 2.22 -2.85
N LEU A 17 -5.79 1.97 -3.36
CA LEU A 17 -6.06 0.92 -4.36
C LEU A 17 -5.27 1.11 -5.64
N VAL A 18 -5.32 2.32 -6.23
CA VAL A 18 -4.58 2.62 -7.47
C VAL A 18 -3.08 2.50 -7.24
N SER A 19 -2.60 2.96 -6.09
CA SER A 19 -1.17 2.92 -5.75
C SER A 19 -0.66 1.49 -5.60
N HIS A 20 -1.39 0.61 -4.91
CA HIS A 20 -1.00 -0.80 -4.76
C HIS A 20 -1.07 -1.56 -6.08
N PHE A 21 -2.13 -1.32 -6.87
CA PHE A 21 -2.27 -1.93 -8.19
C PHE A 21 -1.10 -1.54 -9.10
N LEU A 22 -0.80 -0.25 -9.19
CA LEU A 22 0.28 0.24 -10.04
C LEU A 22 1.64 -0.25 -9.55
N THR A 23 1.88 -0.28 -8.23
CA THR A 23 3.12 -0.83 -7.66
C THR A 23 3.31 -2.30 -8.01
N GLY A 24 2.27 -3.13 -7.84
CA GLY A 24 2.31 -4.54 -8.19
C GLY A 24 2.57 -4.78 -9.68
N VAL A 25 1.89 -4.03 -10.55
CA VAL A 25 2.13 -4.08 -12.01
C VAL A 25 3.55 -3.67 -12.35
N LEU A 26 4.05 -2.54 -11.83
CA LEU A 26 5.41 -2.05 -12.10
C LEU A 26 6.49 -3.03 -11.62
N MET A 27 6.27 -3.72 -10.49
CA MET A 27 7.19 -4.77 -10.03
C MET A 27 7.26 -5.93 -11.05
N LEU A 28 6.11 -6.40 -11.54
CA LEU A 28 6.06 -7.54 -12.46
C LEU A 28 6.43 -7.19 -13.90
N THR A 29 6.21 -5.95 -14.34
CA THR A 29 6.50 -5.52 -15.71
C THR A 29 7.90 -4.93 -15.86
N LEU A 30 8.28 -3.95 -15.03
CA LEU A 30 9.58 -3.29 -15.13
C LEU A 30 10.64 -4.05 -14.35
N TRP A 31 10.45 -4.27 -13.04
CA TRP A 31 11.53 -4.82 -12.23
C TRP A 31 11.88 -6.26 -12.59
N LEU A 32 10.87 -7.10 -12.85
CA LEU A 32 11.09 -8.52 -13.19
C LEU A 32 11.77 -8.73 -14.56
N THR A 33 11.46 -7.88 -15.55
CA THR A 33 11.93 -8.07 -16.94
C THR A 33 13.20 -7.30 -17.25
N SER A 34 13.48 -6.23 -16.50
CA SER A 34 14.58 -5.32 -16.81
C SER A 34 15.94 -5.87 -16.39
N LYS A 35 16.90 -5.75 -17.30
CA LYS A 35 18.33 -6.04 -17.06
C LYS A 35 19.23 -4.81 -17.27
N THR A 36 18.62 -3.68 -17.62
CA THR A 36 19.31 -2.44 -17.97
C THR A 36 19.00 -1.35 -16.94
N PHE A 37 19.92 -0.40 -16.81
CA PHE A 37 19.85 0.64 -15.77
C PHE A 37 18.63 1.56 -15.91
N VAL A 38 18.31 2.00 -17.13
CA VAL A 38 17.27 3.00 -17.37
C VAL A 38 15.87 2.53 -16.94
N PRO A 39 15.38 1.33 -17.33
CA PRO A 39 14.09 0.83 -16.85
C PRO A 39 14.03 0.60 -15.32
N LEU A 40 15.16 0.19 -14.71
CA LEU A 40 15.26 0.05 -13.25
C LEU A 40 15.17 1.40 -12.54
N LEU A 41 15.80 2.44 -13.09
CA LEU A 41 15.71 3.79 -12.55
C LEU A 41 14.27 4.32 -12.60
N ILE A 42 13.59 4.14 -13.72
CA ILE A 42 12.17 4.49 -13.88
C ILE A 42 11.32 3.72 -12.84
N PHE A 43 11.57 2.42 -12.69
CA PHE A 43 10.91 1.62 -11.67
C PHE A 43 11.11 2.18 -10.26
N TYR A 44 12.34 2.52 -9.84
CA TYR A 44 12.59 3.06 -8.51
C TYR A 44 11.89 4.40 -8.26
N ILE A 45 11.86 5.29 -9.27
CA ILE A 45 11.15 6.57 -9.18
C ILE A 45 9.65 6.34 -9.00
N CYS A 46 9.05 5.48 -9.84
CA CYS A 46 7.63 5.17 -9.75
C CYS A 46 7.30 4.41 -8.45
N PHE A 47 8.14 3.47 -8.04
CA PHE A 47 7.97 2.73 -6.79
C PHE A 47 7.98 3.66 -5.58
N GLY A 48 8.93 4.59 -5.50
CA GLY A 48 8.96 5.61 -4.44
C GLY A 48 7.71 6.51 -4.43
N LEU A 49 7.13 6.78 -5.60
CA LEU A 49 5.91 7.58 -5.72
C LEU A 49 4.66 6.82 -5.25
N PHE A 50 4.53 5.53 -5.58
CA PHE A 50 3.30 4.74 -5.36
C PHE A 50 3.33 3.84 -4.12
N ALA A 51 4.49 3.41 -3.63
CA ALA A 51 4.57 2.55 -2.44
C ALA A 51 4.42 3.36 -1.13
N VAL A 52 4.99 4.56 -1.07
CA VAL A 52 5.03 5.41 0.14
C VAL A 52 3.66 5.98 0.59
N PRO A 53 2.71 6.31 -0.31
CA PRO A 53 1.37 6.79 0.05
C PRO A 53 0.64 6.01 1.14
N PHE A 54 0.85 4.69 1.24
CA PHE A 54 0.16 3.86 2.24
C PHE A 54 0.39 4.33 3.68
N PHE A 55 1.62 4.74 4.01
CA PHE A 55 1.99 5.23 5.34
C PHE A 55 1.28 6.53 5.72
N ALA A 56 0.98 7.38 4.72
CA ALA A 56 0.27 8.64 4.94
C ALA A 56 -1.26 8.45 4.92
N LEU A 57 -1.75 7.58 4.04
CA LEU A 57 -3.18 7.34 3.85
C LEU A 57 -3.79 6.50 4.97
N GLY A 58 -3.06 5.55 5.55
CA GLY A 58 -3.56 4.69 6.64
C GLY A 58 -4.10 5.48 7.84
N PRO A 59 -3.27 6.31 8.49
CA PRO A 59 -3.72 7.15 9.61
C PRO A 59 -4.80 8.14 9.22
N LEU A 60 -4.76 8.65 7.98
CA LEU A 60 -5.78 9.57 7.47
C LEU A 60 -7.14 8.89 7.34
N ILE A 61 -7.19 7.66 6.83
CA ILE A 61 -8.42 6.86 6.75
C ILE A 61 -8.95 6.64 8.17
N ILE A 62 -8.10 6.20 9.10
CA ILE A 62 -8.51 5.95 10.49
C ILE A 62 -9.07 7.23 11.14
N ALA A 63 -8.38 8.36 10.99
CA ALA A 63 -8.83 9.65 11.53
C ALA A 63 -10.14 10.17 10.91
N SER A 64 -10.45 9.77 9.68
CA SER A 64 -11.65 10.22 8.96
C SER A 64 -12.91 9.43 9.33
N TYR A 65 -12.76 8.20 9.82
CA TYR A 65 -13.87 7.27 10.04
C TYR A 65 -14.06 6.83 11.49
N TYR A 66 -13.08 7.05 12.37
CA TYR A 66 -13.16 6.67 13.78
C TYR A 66 -13.17 7.90 14.70
N PRO A 67 -13.82 7.80 15.89
CA PRO A 67 -13.79 8.86 16.88
C PRO A 67 -12.35 9.10 17.37
N ILE A 68 -12.00 10.37 17.62
CA ILE A 68 -10.62 10.83 17.86
C ILE A 68 -9.95 10.09 19.03
N GLU A 69 -10.72 9.71 20.05
CA GLU A 69 -10.26 8.98 21.23
C GLU A 69 -9.77 7.57 20.89
N LYS A 70 -10.26 6.99 19.77
CA LYS A 70 -9.89 5.66 19.29
C LYS A 70 -8.84 5.67 18.20
N VAL A 71 -8.59 6.81 17.55
CA VAL A 71 -7.62 6.93 16.44
C VAL A 71 -6.22 6.47 16.84
N SER A 72 -5.74 6.88 18.02
CA SER A 72 -4.42 6.48 18.52
C SER A 72 -4.33 4.96 18.75
N GLN A 73 -5.35 4.39 19.42
CA GLN A 73 -5.41 2.96 19.70
C GLN A 73 -5.44 2.12 18.42
N ILE A 74 -6.27 2.51 17.43
CA ILE A 74 -6.40 1.79 16.16
C ILE A 74 -5.11 1.87 15.34
N ASN A 75 -4.50 3.06 15.25
CA ASN A 75 -3.19 3.21 14.61
C ASN A 75 -2.12 2.36 15.30
N GLY A 76 -2.09 2.32 16.63
CA GLY A 76 -1.17 1.49 17.39
C GLY A 76 -1.28 0.01 17.04
N VAL A 77 -2.50 -0.53 16.97
CA VAL A 77 -2.74 -1.93 16.57
C VAL A 77 -2.35 -2.17 15.10
N ALA A 78 -2.67 -1.23 14.19
CA ALA A 78 -2.31 -1.34 12.79
C ALA A 78 -0.78 -1.38 12.59
N TYR A 79 -0.04 -0.51 13.28
CA TYR A 79 1.43 -0.48 13.21
C TYR A 79 2.08 -1.66 13.93
N LEU A 80 1.49 -2.19 14.99
CA LEU A 80 1.93 -3.43 15.62
C LEU A 80 1.83 -4.60 14.63
N ALA A 81 0.68 -4.75 13.96
CA ALA A 81 0.47 -5.78 12.94
C ALA A 81 1.47 -5.61 11.77
N MET A 82 1.73 -4.38 11.36
CA MET A 82 2.75 -4.07 10.36
C MET A 82 4.15 -4.49 10.82
N GLY A 83 4.53 -4.17 12.06
CA GLY A 83 5.84 -4.53 12.62
C GLY A 83 6.05 -6.04 12.64
N LEU A 84 5.05 -6.79 13.10
CA LEU A 84 5.07 -8.27 13.07
C LEU A 84 5.18 -8.81 11.65
N THR A 85 4.50 -8.19 10.69
CA THR A 85 4.57 -8.57 9.28
C THR A 85 5.98 -8.34 8.72
N ILE A 86 6.60 -7.18 8.97
CA ILE A 86 7.97 -6.89 8.54
C ILE A 86 8.95 -7.88 9.17
N PHE A 87 8.78 -8.15 10.46
CA PHE A 87 9.62 -9.09 11.19
C PHE A 87 9.55 -10.51 10.61
N ALA A 88 8.37 -10.96 10.17
CA ALA A 88 8.23 -12.25 9.49
C ALA A 88 8.75 -12.21 8.04
N CYS A 89 8.45 -11.15 7.28
CA CYS A 89 8.83 -11.04 5.87
C CYS A 89 10.34 -10.94 5.66
N ALA A 90 11.10 -10.31 6.56
CA ALA A 90 12.55 -10.18 6.44
C ALA A 90 13.29 -11.55 6.36
N PRO A 91 13.13 -12.49 7.32
CA PRO A 91 13.72 -13.81 7.21
C PRO A 91 13.09 -14.64 6.10
N THR A 92 11.77 -14.53 5.83
CA THR A 92 11.13 -15.26 4.73
C THR A 92 11.72 -14.88 3.37
N THR A 93 11.93 -13.59 3.10
CA THR A 93 12.53 -13.14 1.84
C THR A 93 14.00 -13.55 1.74
N GLY A 94 14.74 -13.56 2.85
CA GLY A 94 16.09 -14.12 2.92
C GLY A 94 16.14 -15.61 2.57
N ALA A 95 15.24 -16.41 3.16
CA ALA A 95 15.13 -17.84 2.86
C ALA A 95 14.74 -18.11 1.40
N ILE A 96 13.85 -17.29 0.83
CA ILE A 96 13.46 -17.38 -0.59
C ILE A 96 14.65 -17.05 -1.49
N PHE A 97 15.43 -16.02 -1.16
CA PHE A 97 16.64 -15.66 -1.90
C PHE A 97 17.66 -16.79 -1.92
N GLU A 98 17.83 -17.47 -0.79
CA GLU A 98 18.76 -18.58 -0.65
C GLU A 98 18.28 -19.84 -1.39
N ASN A 99 17.05 -20.28 -1.12
CA ASN A 99 16.55 -21.57 -1.60
C ASN A 99 16.05 -21.53 -3.06
N LEU A 100 15.37 -20.45 -3.46
CA LEU A 100 14.79 -20.32 -4.81
C LEU A 100 15.62 -19.40 -5.71
N GLY A 101 16.26 -18.39 -5.13
CA GLY A 101 17.12 -17.47 -5.87
C GLY A 101 18.54 -17.97 -6.06
N HIS A 102 18.93 -19.06 -5.41
CA HIS A 102 20.31 -19.57 -5.34
C HIS A 102 21.33 -18.45 -5.03
N ARG A 103 20.94 -17.47 -4.19
CA ARG A 103 21.72 -16.29 -3.80
C ARG A 103 22.22 -15.41 -4.96
N THR A 104 21.66 -15.58 -6.16
CA THR A 104 22.09 -14.88 -7.38
C THR A 104 20.92 -14.20 -8.09
N SER A 105 19.71 -14.73 -7.93
CA SER A 105 18.50 -14.26 -8.60
C SER A 105 17.49 -13.70 -7.61
N TYR A 106 17.15 -12.42 -7.76
CA TYR A 106 16.07 -11.77 -7.02
C TYR A 106 14.68 -12.03 -7.60
N LYS A 107 14.57 -12.73 -8.74
CA LYS A 107 13.29 -12.96 -9.43
C LYS A 107 12.20 -13.54 -8.52
N PRO A 108 12.46 -14.56 -7.67
CA PRO A 108 11.42 -15.12 -6.80
C PRO A 108 10.88 -14.09 -5.80
N ILE A 109 11.74 -13.19 -5.30
CA ILE A 109 11.35 -12.13 -4.36
C ILE A 109 10.53 -11.05 -5.08
N ILE A 110 10.92 -10.69 -6.30
CA ILE A 110 10.19 -9.71 -7.12
C ILE A 110 8.79 -10.23 -7.44
N ILE A 111 8.67 -11.49 -7.86
CA ILE A 111 7.39 -12.14 -8.14
C ILE A 111 6.52 -12.18 -6.88
N LEU A 112 7.09 -12.60 -5.74
CA LEU A 112 6.40 -12.60 -4.46
C LEU A 112 5.86 -11.22 -4.13
N GLY A 113 6.71 -10.19 -4.14
CA GLY A 113 6.29 -8.83 -3.82
C GLY A 113 5.20 -8.30 -4.74
N GLY A 114 5.33 -8.51 -6.06
CA GLY A 114 4.33 -8.10 -7.05
C GLY A 114 2.98 -8.77 -6.82
N ILE A 115 2.98 -10.08 -6.57
CA ILE A 115 1.76 -10.83 -6.26
C ILE A 115 1.12 -10.34 -4.95
N PHE A 116 1.91 -10.11 -3.90
CA PHE A 116 1.38 -9.61 -2.62
C PHE A 116 0.81 -8.19 -2.73
N TYR A 117 1.43 -7.32 -3.52
CA TYR A 117 0.85 -6.00 -3.83
C TYR A 117 -0.50 -6.14 -4.53
N LEU A 118 -0.64 -7.04 -5.50
CA LEU A 118 -1.93 -7.29 -6.16
C LEU A 118 -2.94 -7.97 -5.23
N ALA A 119 -2.51 -8.90 -4.40
CA ALA A 119 -3.35 -9.57 -3.41
C ALA A 119 -3.87 -8.58 -2.35
N SER A 120 -3.11 -7.54 -2.01
CA SER A 120 -3.55 -6.49 -1.08
C SER A 120 -4.76 -5.68 -1.60
N LEU A 121 -5.07 -5.77 -2.89
CA LEU A 121 -6.28 -5.15 -3.44
C LEU A 121 -7.55 -5.76 -2.84
N PHE A 122 -7.56 -7.07 -2.53
CA PHE A 122 -8.72 -7.73 -1.93
C PHE A 122 -9.12 -7.12 -0.57
N PRO A 123 -8.23 -7.04 0.45
CA PRO A 123 -8.58 -6.41 1.72
C PRO A 123 -8.89 -4.91 1.58
N LEU A 124 -8.25 -4.18 0.65
CA LEU A 124 -8.57 -2.76 0.41
C LEU A 124 -9.96 -2.58 -0.23
N ILE A 125 -10.37 -3.47 -1.14
CA ILE A 125 -11.72 -3.49 -1.72
C ILE A 125 -12.74 -3.84 -0.63
N ALA A 126 -12.44 -4.84 0.21
CA ALA A 126 -13.28 -5.20 1.34
C ALA A 126 -13.45 -4.01 2.30
N LEU A 127 -12.34 -3.35 2.69
CA LEU A 127 -12.36 -2.15 3.52
C LEU A 127 -13.26 -1.06 2.91
N LYS A 128 -13.09 -0.78 1.61
CA LYS A 128 -13.93 0.20 0.90
C LYS A 128 -15.41 -0.17 0.93
N TYR A 129 -15.73 -1.46 0.77
CA TYR A 129 -17.10 -1.95 0.83
C TYR A 129 -17.71 -1.80 2.23
N PHE A 130 -16.96 -2.18 3.28
CA PHE A 130 -17.41 -2.02 4.67
C PHE A 130 -17.63 -0.55 5.05
N LEU A 131 -16.68 0.33 4.68
CA LEU A 131 -16.80 1.76 4.94
C LEU A 131 -18.01 2.38 4.23
N LYS A 132 -18.32 1.94 3.01
CA LYS A 132 -19.51 2.38 2.26
C LYS A 132 -20.81 1.84 2.90
N ARG A 133 -20.80 0.62 3.43
CA ARG A 133 -21.99 0.00 4.05
C ARG A 133 -22.35 0.63 5.39
N GLU A 134 -21.35 0.97 6.20
CA GLU A 134 -21.57 1.52 7.55
C GLU A 134 -21.78 3.04 7.59
N ASN A 135 -21.47 3.77 6.51
CA ASN A 135 -21.65 5.23 6.44
C ASN A 135 -22.75 5.64 5.43
N PRO A 136 -23.99 5.90 5.86
CA PRO A 136 -25.04 6.46 5.00
C PRO A 136 -24.73 7.88 4.47
N ASN A 137 -23.74 8.56 5.07
CA ASN A 137 -23.25 9.88 4.68
C ASN A 137 -21.89 9.84 3.94
N PHE A 138 -21.54 8.73 3.27
CA PHE A 138 -20.29 8.55 2.50
C PHE A 138 -19.96 9.72 1.55
N ARG A 139 -20.97 10.48 1.09
CA ARG A 139 -20.81 11.68 0.22
C ARG A 139 -20.80 13.03 0.94
N ASN A 140 -21.13 13.08 2.24
CA ASN A 140 -21.37 14.33 2.96
C ASN A 140 -20.17 14.76 3.83
N ASN A 141 -19.36 13.83 4.36
CA ASN A 141 -18.12 14.18 5.09
C ASN A 141 -17.01 14.77 4.19
N THR A 142 -17.09 14.56 2.87
CA THR A 142 -16.25 15.27 1.90
C THR A 142 -16.54 16.78 1.84
N SER A 143 -17.66 17.24 2.41
CA SER A 143 -18.00 18.67 2.51
C SER A 143 -17.58 19.32 3.84
N SER A 144 -17.43 18.55 4.92
CA SER A 144 -17.04 19.07 6.24
C SER A 144 -15.53 19.28 6.39
N LEU A 145 -14.72 18.55 5.62
CA LEU A 145 -13.26 18.77 5.48
C LEU A 145 -12.90 20.01 4.61
N LYS A 146 -13.91 20.77 4.19
CA LYS A 146 -13.77 21.96 3.32
C LYS A 146 -13.91 23.30 4.08
N LYS A 147 -13.98 23.28 5.41
CA LYS A 147 -13.92 24.48 6.26
C LYS A 147 -12.56 24.62 6.93
#